data_AF-A0A915KPG4-F1
#
_entry.id   AF-A0A915KPG4-F1
#
_cell.length_a   1.000
_cell.length_b   1.000
_cell.length_c   1.000
_cell.angle_alpha   90.00
_cell.angle_beta   90.00
_cell.angle_gamma   90.00
#
_symmetry.space_group_name_H-M   'P 1'
#
loop_
_entity.id
_entity.type
_entity.pdbx_description
1 polymer ?
#
loop_
_entity_poly.entity_id
_entity_poly.type
_entity_poly.pdbx_seq_one_letter_code
_entity_poly.pdbx_strand_id
1 'polypeptide(L)'
;MIQNLLVEVGMIASIDQMATISDLGDTGGCPPPARQCMNAGGMIIWNSRLFNSFCPIAMIGNYTGHILQDHVIIEEIQGAFQIRNQVSICHLPNAYSTEQGPILQFQYGIRQFLPHIRSYNATVSPLNKDPMNAKFQFLCDKILEQESRLFQTIWTELCHASKQHLSLIWQLLKLDPTLGARALLLRNNVVASFAGQALMIWECVKVVPDQIFWDYQINITCYAYLPILVKNQTLLWSPVQRMSSKIPQLLIVIIT
;
A
#
# COMPACT_ATOMS: atom_id res chain seq x y z
N MET A 1 -71.67 -0.37 29.66
CA MET A 1 -70.40 0.13 30.22
C MET A 1 -69.31 -0.35 29.30
N ILE A 2 -68.78 0.51 28.42
CA ILE A 2 -67.74 0.13 27.46
C ILE A 2 -66.41 0.26 28.21
N GLN A 3 -65.80 -0.86 28.58
CA GLN A 3 -64.44 -0.86 29.09
C GLN A 3 -63.51 -0.76 27.88
N ASN A 4 -62.79 0.37 27.78
CA ASN A 4 -61.71 0.52 26.82
C ASN A 4 -60.55 -0.37 27.28
N LEU A 5 -60.38 -1.51 26.63
CA LEU A 5 -59.23 -2.38 26.84
C LEU A 5 -58.04 -1.74 26.12
N LEU A 6 -57.04 -1.29 26.89
CA LEU A 6 -55.78 -0.81 26.34
C LEU A 6 -54.83 -2.01 26.23
N VAL A 7 -54.41 -2.31 25.01
CA VAL A 7 -53.51 -3.44 24.71
C VAL A 7 -52.19 -2.87 24.23
N GLU A 8 -51.13 -3.18 24.96
CA GLU A 8 -49.76 -2.87 24.58
C GLU A 8 -49.12 -4.10 23.95
N VAL A 9 -48.35 -3.88 22.87
CA VAL A 9 -47.69 -4.95 22.12
C VAL A 9 -46.19 -4.72 22.24
N GLY A 10 -45.47 -5.77 22.64
CA GLY A 10 -44.03 -5.73 22.86
C GLY A 10 -43.37 -7.06 22.52
N MET A 11 -42.12 -7.20 22.92
CA MET A 11 -41.30 -8.38 22.69
C MET A 11 -41.18 -9.23 23.96
N ILE A 12 -41.14 -10.55 23.73
CA ILE A 12 -40.81 -11.53 24.74
C ILE A 12 -39.76 -12.49 24.19
N ALA A 13 -38.75 -12.75 24.99
CA ALA A 13 -37.63 -13.61 24.64
C ALA A 13 -37.30 -14.55 25.80
N SER A 14 -36.48 -15.55 25.52
CA SER A 14 -36.01 -16.53 26.49
C SER A 14 -34.62 -16.98 26.08
N ILE A 15 -33.70 -17.01 27.04
CA ILE A 15 -32.29 -17.35 26.79
C ILE A 15 -32.06 -18.86 26.94
N ASP A 16 -32.73 -19.50 27.89
CA ASP A 16 -32.50 -20.88 28.34
C ASP A 16 -33.72 -21.80 28.17
N GLN A 17 -34.80 -21.28 27.57
CA GLN A 17 -36.11 -21.91 27.46
C GLN A 17 -36.80 -22.19 28.82
N MET A 18 -36.27 -21.63 29.90
CA MET A 18 -36.82 -21.80 31.26
C MET A 18 -37.32 -20.49 31.82
N ALA A 19 -36.62 -19.38 31.57
CA ALA A 19 -37.02 -18.05 31.99
C ALA A 19 -37.41 -17.17 30.79
N THR A 20 -38.43 -16.34 30.98
CA THR A 20 -38.84 -15.35 29.99
C THR A 20 -38.38 -13.96 30.41
N ILE A 21 -38.06 -13.12 29.43
CA ILE A 21 -37.78 -11.70 29.57
C ILE A 21 -38.67 -10.93 28.60
N SER A 22 -39.23 -9.80 29.04
CA SER A 22 -40.09 -8.96 28.20
C SER A 22 -39.76 -7.48 28.38
N ASP A 23 -40.00 -6.69 27.33
CA ASP A 23 -39.98 -5.23 27.38
C ASP A 23 -41.30 -4.62 27.92
N LEU A 24 -42.33 -5.44 28.14
CA LEU A 24 -43.62 -5.04 28.71
C LEU A 24 -43.67 -5.14 30.24
N GLY A 25 -42.65 -5.71 30.87
CA GLY A 25 -42.58 -5.85 32.32
C GLY A 25 -41.87 -7.11 32.78
N ASP A 26 -41.84 -7.30 34.10
CA ASP A 26 -41.19 -8.44 34.75
C ASP A 26 -41.90 -9.75 34.39
N THR A 27 -41.21 -10.72 33.82
CA THR A 27 -41.75 -12.06 33.55
C THR A 27 -41.03 -13.15 34.36
N GLY A 28 -40.35 -12.73 35.44
CA GLY A 28 -39.63 -13.61 36.35
C GLY A 28 -40.52 -14.71 36.93
N GLY A 29 -40.07 -15.96 36.79
CA GLY A 29 -40.79 -17.14 37.29
C GLY A 29 -41.88 -17.68 36.36
N CYS A 30 -42.18 -17.01 35.24
CA CYS A 30 -43.10 -17.51 34.23
C CYS A 30 -42.34 -18.23 33.11
N PRO A 31 -42.47 -19.57 32.99
CA PRO A 31 -41.72 -20.30 31.97
C PRO A 31 -42.37 -20.15 30.58
N PRO A 32 -41.59 -20.24 29.48
CA PRO A 32 -42.09 -20.12 28.11
C PRO A 32 -43.37 -20.92 27.78
N PRO A 33 -43.55 -22.17 28.26
CA PRO A 33 -44.76 -22.95 27.96
C PRO A 33 -46.04 -22.42 28.63
N ALA A 34 -45.92 -21.58 29.66
CA ALA A 34 -47.07 -21.05 30.41
C ALA A 34 -47.95 -20.14 29.56
N ARG A 35 -47.39 -19.49 28.52
CA ARG A 35 -48.08 -18.60 27.56
C ARG A 35 -48.69 -17.33 28.15
N GLN A 36 -48.57 -17.16 29.46
CA GLN A 36 -49.03 -15.98 30.16
C GLN A 36 -48.20 -15.77 31.42
N CYS A 37 -48.08 -14.52 31.84
CA CYS A 37 -47.52 -14.11 33.11
C CYS A 37 -48.41 -13.03 33.73
N MET A 38 -48.75 -13.21 35.00
CA MET A 38 -49.62 -12.28 35.71
C MET A 38 -48.78 -11.49 36.71
N ASN A 39 -48.78 -10.16 36.54
CA ASN A 39 -48.01 -9.23 37.34
C ASN A 39 -48.93 -8.19 37.98
N ALA A 40 -48.39 -7.40 38.90
CA ALA A 40 -49.11 -6.28 39.51
C ALA A 40 -49.59 -5.23 38.48
N GLY A 41 -48.92 -5.14 37.33
CA GLY A 41 -49.24 -4.19 36.24
C GLY A 41 -50.17 -4.73 35.15
N GLY A 42 -50.55 -6.02 35.17
CA GLY A 42 -51.42 -6.61 34.16
C GLY A 42 -51.04 -8.04 33.78
N MET A 43 -51.69 -8.55 32.73
CA MET A 43 -51.44 -9.88 32.18
C MET A 43 -50.66 -9.74 30.87
N ILE A 44 -49.47 -10.35 30.81
CA ILE A 44 -48.68 -10.48 29.60
C ILE A 44 -49.00 -11.84 29.00
N ILE A 45 -49.45 -11.89 27.74
CA ILE A 45 -49.81 -13.12 27.04
C ILE A 45 -48.92 -13.25 25.80
N TRP A 46 -48.43 -14.45 25.51
CA TRP A 46 -47.68 -14.75 24.29
C TRP A 46 -48.14 -16.04 23.63
N ASN A 47 -48.04 -16.09 22.30
CA ASN A 47 -48.65 -17.16 21.51
C ASN A 47 -47.68 -18.32 21.19
N SER A 48 -46.39 -18.22 21.53
CA SER A 48 -45.41 -19.26 21.19
C SER A 48 -44.91 -20.04 22.41
N ARG A 49 -44.84 -21.36 22.30
CA ARG A 49 -44.22 -22.23 23.32
C ARG A 49 -42.69 -22.30 23.17
N LEU A 50 -42.21 -21.98 21.97
CA LEU A 50 -40.81 -21.99 21.60
C LEU A 50 -40.49 -20.61 21.04
N PHE A 51 -39.57 -19.90 21.68
CA PHE A 51 -39.06 -18.67 21.12
C PHE A 51 -38.16 -19.03 19.93
N ASN A 52 -38.51 -18.54 18.74
CA ASN A 52 -37.64 -18.67 17.58
C ASN A 52 -36.32 -17.97 17.88
N SER A 53 -35.23 -18.47 17.27
CA SER A 53 -33.93 -17.81 17.35
C SER A 53 -34.05 -16.36 16.86
N PHE A 54 -33.85 -15.42 17.78
CA PHE A 54 -33.82 -14.00 17.44
C PHE A 54 -32.50 -13.69 16.75
N CYS A 55 -32.59 -13.11 15.55
CA CYS A 55 -31.43 -12.64 14.82
C CYS A 55 -31.18 -11.16 15.14
N PRO A 56 -30.04 -10.79 15.75
CA PRO A 56 -29.78 -9.41 16.18
C PRO A 56 -29.42 -8.45 15.03
N ILE A 57 -29.44 -8.91 13.78
CA ILE A 57 -29.06 -8.12 12.60
C ILE A 57 -30.25 -8.00 11.65
N ALA A 58 -30.35 -6.84 11.00
CA ALA A 58 -31.35 -6.55 9.99
C ALA A 58 -30.67 -6.28 8.64
N MET A 59 -31.32 -6.68 7.55
CA MET A 59 -30.87 -6.41 6.19
C MET A 59 -31.00 -4.91 5.89
N ILE A 60 -29.92 -4.29 5.41
CA ILE A 60 -29.91 -2.87 5.02
C ILE A 60 -30.26 -2.72 3.53
N GLY A 61 -29.71 -3.58 2.68
CA GLY A 61 -29.94 -3.56 1.24
C GLY A 61 -29.01 -4.51 0.50
N ASN A 62 -29.30 -4.70 -0.78
CA ASN A 62 -28.44 -5.43 -1.70
C ASN A 62 -27.75 -4.43 -2.62
N TYR A 63 -26.43 -4.58 -2.76
CA TYR A 63 -25.59 -3.64 -3.49
C TYR A 63 -24.61 -4.37 -4.38
N THR A 64 -24.17 -3.70 -5.44
CA THR A 64 -23.08 -4.20 -6.27
C THR A 64 -21.78 -3.56 -5.83
N GLY A 65 -20.72 -4.37 -5.73
CA GLY A 65 -19.43 -3.92 -5.25
C GLY A 65 -18.30 -4.74 -5.83
N HIS A 66 -17.11 -4.19 -5.76
CA HIS A 66 -15.88 -4.87 -6.17
C HIS A 66 -14.96 -5.05 -4.99
N ILE A 67 -14.18 -6.13 -5.04
CA ILE A 67 -13.18 -6.45 -4.02
C ILE A 67 -11.85 -5.93 -4.53
N LEU A 68 -11.23 -5.04 -3.73
CA LEU A 68 -9.87 -4.59 -3.94
C LEU A 68 -9.06 -5.01 -2.71
N GLN A 69 -8.16 -5.97 -2.89
CA GLN A 69 -7.38 -6.56 -1.80
C GLN A 69 -8.28 -7.16 -0.70
N ASP A 70 -8.35 -6.53 0.47
CA ASP A 70 -9.19 -6.89 1.62
C ASP A 70 -10.39 -5.93 1.81
N HIS A 71 -10.56 -4.96 0.91
CA HIS A 71 -11.64 -3.99 0.92
C HIS A 71 -12.74 -4.34 -0.06
N VAL A 72 -13.97 -4.10 0.35
CA VAL A 72 -15.17 -4.17 -0.49
C VAL A 72 -15.64 -2.75 -0.72
N ILE A 73 -15.62 -2.32 -1.97
CA ILE A 73 -16.00 -0.97 -2.37
C ILE A 73 -17.38 -1.04 -3.01
N ILE A 74 -18.31 -0.25 -2.47
CA ILE A 74 -19.69 -0.12 -2.94
C ILE A 74 -19.91 1.34 -3.32
N GLU A 75 -19.94 1.60 -4.63
CA GLU A 75 -20.04 2.98 -5.14
C GLU A 75 -21.39 3.62 -4.83
N GLU A 76 -22.46 2.82 -4.86
CA GLU A 76 -23.85 3.25 -4.64
C GLU A 76 -24.05 3.92 -3.27
N ILE A 77 -23.29 3.49 -2.26
CA ILE A 77 -23.34 4.06 -0.90
C ILE A 77 -22.06 4.80 -0.52
N GLN A 78 -21.14 4.97 -1.46
CA GLN A 78 -19.83 5.59 -1.24
C GLN A 78 -19.12 5.00 -0.01
N GLY A 79 -19.16 3.66 0.10
CA GLY A 79 -18.68 2.94 1.26
C GLY A 79 -17.59 1.95 0.89
N ALA A 80 -16.50 1.97 1.64
CA ALA A 80 -15.47 0.95 1.58
C ALA A 80 -15.40 0.21 2.92
N PHE A 81 -15.39 -1.12 2.85
CA PHE A 81 -15.47 -1.99 4.02
C PHE A 81 -14.30 -2.96 4.05
N GLN A 82 -13.52 -2.93 5.11
CA GLN A 82 -12.39 -3.84 5.28
C GLN A 82 -12.87 -5.14 5.90
N ILE A 83 -12.62 -6.26 5.24
CA ILE A 83 -13.06 -7.56 5.70
C ILE A 83 -12.11 -8.10 6.77
N ARG A 84 -12.66 -8.54 7.91
CA ARG A 84 -11.91 -9.18 8.99
C ARG A 84 -11.94 -10.70 8.89
N ASN A 85 -13.10 -11.28 9.18
CA ASN A 85 -13.28 -12.71 9.42
C ASN A 85 -14.60 -13.18 8.80
N GLN A 86 -14.61 -14.44 8.34
CA GLN A 86 -15.87 -15.11 8.01
C GLN A 86 -16.61 -15.43 9.31
N VAL A 87 -17.90 -15.13 9.34
CA VAL A 87 -18.77 -15.30 10.50
C VAL A 87 -19.96 -16.19 10.16
N SER A 88 -20.38 -17.02 11.12
CA SER A 88 -21.65 -17.74 11.06
C SER A 88 -22.62 -17.06 12.02
N ILE A 89 -23.55 -16.27 11.48
CA ILE A 89 -24.55 -15.53 12.26
C ILE A 89 -25.92 -15.71 11.61
N CYS A 90 -26.95 -16.01 12.40
CA CYS A 90 -28.33 -16.21 11.93
C CYS A 90 -28.47 -17.17 10.74
N HIS A 91 -27.64 -18.23 10.68
CA HIS A 91 -27.57 -19.16 9.55
C HIS A 91 -27.30 -18.50 8.18
N LEU A 92 -26.72 -17.29 8.15
CA LEU A 92 -26.35 -16.62 6.91
C LEU A 92 -25.14 -17.32 6.27
N PRO A 93 -25.28 -17.86 5.04
CA PRO A 93 -24.15 -18.38 4.29
C PRO A 93 -23.25 -17.23 3.80
N ASN A 94 -21.94 -17.48 3.70
CA ASN A 94 -20.96 -16.53 3.14
C ASN A 94 -21.01 -15.13 3.78
N ALA A 95 -21.23 -15.06 5.10
CA ALA A 95 -21.23 -13.81 5.85
C ALA A 95 -19.83 -13.46 6.37
N TYR A 96 -19.47 -12.18 6.26
CA TYR A 96 -18.17 -11.67 6.68
C TYR A 96 -18.36 -10.42 7.55
N SER A 97 -17.60 -10.38 8.64
CA SER A 97 -17.52 -9.20 9.49
C SER A 97 -16.56 -8.17 8.92
N THR A 98 -16.86 -6.88 9.12
CA THR A 98 -16.03 -5.77 8.67
C THR A 98 -15.51 -4.96 9.86
N GLU A 99 -14.42 -4.21 9.65
CA GLU A 99 -13.89 -3.25 10.62
C GLU A 99 -14.90 -2.17 11.01
N GLN A 100 -15.65 -1.69 10.02
CA GLN A 100 -16.63 -0.61 10.16
C GLN A 100 -17.94 -1.10 10.81
N GLY A 101 -18.06 -2.41 10.96
CA GLY A 101 -19.16 -3.06 11.64
C GLY A 101 -20.08 -3.88 10.75
N PRO A 102 -20.69 -3.32 9.69
CA PRO A 102 -21.66 -4.04 8.87
C PRO A 102 -21.19 -5.44 8.46
N ILE A 103 -22.12 -6.39 8.49
CA ILE A 103 -21.87 -7.74 8.02
C ILE A 103 -22.21 -7.77 6.53
N LEU A 104 -21.26 -8.24 5.73
CA LEU A 104 -21.44 -8.40 4.30
C LEU A 104 -21.76 -9.86 3.99
N GLN A 105 -22.89 -10.07 3.32
CA GLN A 105 -23.26 -11.38 2.79
C GLN A 105 -22.97 -11.42 1.29
N PHE A 106 -22.19 -12.41 0.85
CA PHE A 106 -21.90 -12.60 -0.56
C PHE A 106 -22.75 -13.72 -1.15
N GLN A 107 -23.26 -13.48 -2.36
CA GLN A 107 -24.02 -14.49 -3.11
C GLN A 107 -23.18 -15.74 -3.40
N TYR A 108 -21.87 -15.57 -3.58
CA TYR A 108 -20.92 -16.64 -3.87
C TYR A 108 -19.78 -16.65 -2.85
N GLY A 109 -19.14 -17.80 -2.66
CA GLY A 109 -17.99 -17.92 -1.75
C GLY A 109 -16.77 -17.18 -2.30
N ILE A 110 -16.29 -16.17 -1.57
CA ILE A 110 -15.17 -15.31 -2.01
C ILE A 110 -13.82 -15.70 -1.40
N ARG A 111 -13.72 -16.88 -0.77
CA ARG A 111 -12.48 -17.33 -0.09
C ARG A 111 -11.24 -17.33 -0.99
N GLN A 112 -11.41 -17.57 -2.28
CA GLN A 112 -10.32 -17.54 -3.25
C GLN A 112 -9.67 -16.15 -3.41
N PHE A 113 -10.45 -15.08 -3.18
CA PHE A 113 -9.96 -13.70 -3.26
C PHE A 113 -9.37 -13.21 -1.93
N LEU A 114 -9.62 -13.92 -0.84
CA LEU A 114 -9.25 -13.52 0.52
C LEU A 114 -8.62 -14.69 1.30
N PRO A 115 -7.42 -15.15 0.90
CA PRO A 115 -6.81 -16.36 1.43
C PRO A 115 -6.42 -16.27 2.92
N HIS A 116 -6.31 -15.06 3.48
CA HIS A 116 -5.88 -14.82 4.85
C HIS A 116 -7.01 -14.81 5.88
N ILE A 117 -8.28 -14.88 5.44
CA ILE A 117 -9.44 -14.76 6.32
C ILE A 117 -9.66 -16.05 7.12
N ARG A 118 -9.75 -15.92 8.44
CA ARG A 118 -10.12 -17.03 9.33
C ARG A 118 -11.63 -17.12 9.51
N SER A 119 -12.11 -18.34 9.70
CA SER A 119 -13.49 -18.60 10.12
C SER A 119 -13.57 -18.46 11.63
N TYR A 120 -14.49 -17.64 12.13
CA TYR A 120 -14.69 -17.45 13.56
C TYR A 120 -16.18 -17.58 13.92
N ASN A 121 -16.46 -18.27 15.02
CA ASN A 121 -17.79 -18.29 15.61
C ASN A 121 -17.96 -16.98 16.39
N ALA A 122 -18.52 -15.96 15.75
CA ALA A 122 -18.60 -14.64 16.33
C ALA A 122 -19.54 -14.60 17.55
N THR A 123 -18.98 -14.37 18.73
CA THR A 123 -19.68 -13.67 19.81
C THR A 123 -19.77 -12.21 19.38
N VAL A 124 -20.95 -11.78 18.96
CA VAL A 124 -21.22 -10.41 18.46
C VAL A 124 -20.78 -9.40 19.53
N SER A 125 -19.58 -8.85 19.38
CA SER A 125 -19.18 -7.68 20.17
C SER A 125 -19.99 -6.49 19.68
N PRO A 126 -20.37 -5.55 20.57
CA PRO A 126 -21.11 -4.37 20.20
C PRO A 126 -20.31 -3.62 19.12
N LEU A 127 -20.89 -3.67 17.93
CA LEU A 127 -20.36 -3.12 16.71
C LEU A 127 -20.18 -1.61 16.92
N ASN A 128 -18.95 -1.10 16.90
CA ASN A 128 -18.74 0.35 16.90
C ASN A 128 -19.12 0.86 15.50
N LYS A 129 -20.40 1.19 15.35
CA LYS A 129 -21.03 1.49 14.07
C LYS A 129 -20.78 2.95 13.74
N ASP A 130 -19.57 3.27 13.29
CA ASP A 130 -19.29 4.58 12.72
C ASP A 130 -19.44 4.54 11.19
N PRO A 131 -20.62 4.93 10.65
CA PRO A 131 -20.83 4.94 9.20
C PRO A 131 -19.93 5.95 8.48
N MET A 132 -19.36 6.92 9.19
CA MET A 132 -18.45 7.89 8.59
C MET A 132 -17.10 7.26 8.25
N ASN A 133 -16.64 6.28 9.04
CA ASN A 133 -15.38 5.58 8.78
C ASN A 133 -15.40 4.87 7.40
N ALA A 134 -16.53 4.23 7.04
CA ALA A 134 -16.68 3.60 5.72
C ALA A 134 -16.61 4.61 4.57
N LYS A 135 -17.11 5.84 4.78
CA LYS A 135 -17.07 6.92 3.79
C LYS A 135 -15.68 7.54 3.68
N PHE A 136 -14.99 7.74 4.79
CA PHE A 136 -13.60 8.20 4.76
C PHE A 136 -12.69 7.19 4.06
N GLN A 137 -12.89 5.90 4.34
CA GLN A 137 -12.14 4.84 3.65
C GLN A 137 -12.39 4.90 2.13
N PHE A 138 -13.65 5.04 1.71
CA PHE A 138 -14.00 5.20 0.29
C PHE A 138 -13.31 6.41 -0.34
N LEU A 139 -13.32 7.56 0.33
CA LEU A 139 -12.68 8.78 -0.15
C LEU A 139 -11.16 8.60 -0.28
N CYS A 140 -10.51 7.99 0.73
CA CYS A 140 -9.08 7.70 0.68
C CYS A 140 -8.73 6.78 -0.51
N ASP A 141 -9.49 5.70 -0.72
CA ASP A 141 -9.26 4.77 -1.82
C ASP A 141 -9.40 5.46 -3.18
N LYS A 142 -10.41 6.32 -3.36
CA LYS A 142 -10.61 7.09 -4.60
C LYS A 142 -9.53 8.14 -4.82
N ILE A 143 -9.05 8.81 -3.78
CA ILE A 143 -7.93 9.76 -3.88
C ILE A 143 -6.66 9.02 -4.31
N LEU A 144 -6.32 7.91 -3.65
CA LEU A 144 -5.13 7.12 -3.98
C LEU A 144 -5.20 6.55 -5.40
N GLU A 145 -6.38 6.09 -5.83
CA GLU A 145 -6.62 5.65 -7.20
C GLU A 145 -6.36 6.80 -8.20
N GLN A 146 -6.86 7.99 -7.91
CA GLN A 146 -6.67 9.16 -8.76
C GLN A 146 -5.21 9.61 -8.81
N GLU A 147 -4.52 9.68 -7.66
CA GLU A 147 -3.09 10.00 -7.61
C GLU A 147 -2.28 9.02 -8.46
N SER A 148 -2.51 7.71 -8.27
CA SER A 148 -1.82 6.67 -9.05
C SER A 148 -2.00 6.86 -10.55
N ARG A 149 -3.22 7.13 -11.01
CA ARG A 149 -3.51 7.38 -12.43
C ARG A 149 -2.77 8.61 -12.96
N LEU A 150 -2.72 9.70 -12.20
CA LEU A 150 -2.00 10.91 -12.60
C LEU A 150 -0.48 10.68 -12.69
N PHE A 151 0.07 9.93 -11.75
CA PHE A 151 1.51 9.66 -11.72
C PHE A 151 1.98 8.66 -12.78
N GLN A 152 1.12 7.76 -13.28
CA GLN A 152 1.50 6.79 -14.31
C GLN A 152 2.00 7.46 -15.59
N THR A 153 1.33 8.51 -16.05
CA THR A 153 1.74 9.25 -17.24
C THR A 153 3.09 9.94 -17.03
N ILE A 154 3.24 10.63 -15.89
CA ILE A 154 4.49 11.34 -15.55
C ILE A 154 5.66 10.34 -15.47
N TRP A 155 5.45 9.19 -14.84
CA TRP A 155 6.47 8.16 -14.72
C TRP A 155 6.92 7.61 -16.07
N THR A 156 5.97 7.43 -16.99
CA THR A 156 6.24 6.96 -18.35
C THR A 156 7.06 7.99 -19.13
N GLU A 157 6.69 9.27 -19.07
CA GLU A 157 7.44 10.35 -19.71
C GLU A 157 8.85 10.51 -19.13
N LEU A 158 9.00 10.41 -17.81
CA LEU A 158 10.31 10.45 -17.16
C LEU A 158 11.20 9.28 -17.59
N CYS A 159 10.63 8.08 -17.77
CA CYS A 159 11.32 6.92 -18.30
C CYS A 159 11.79 7.16 -19.75
N HIS A 160 10.93 7.72 -20.60
CA HIS A 160 11.29 8.08 -21.97
C HIS A 160 12.42 9.12 -22.02
N ALA A 161 12.33 10.17 -21.20
CA ALA A 161 13.38 11.18 -21.08
C ALA A 161 14.71 10.57 -20.60
N SER A 162 14.66 9.70 -19.60
CA SER A 162 15.85 9.00 -19.08
C SER A 162 16.50 8.10 -20.13
N LYS A 163 15.69 7.38 -20.92
CA LYS A 163 16.19 6.56 -22.03
C LYS A 163 16.87 7.39 -23.11
N GLN A 164 16.29 8.54 -23.48
CA GLN A 164 16.90 9.47 -24.42
C GLN A 164 18.22 10.02 -23.88
N HIS A 165 18.25 10.41 -22.59
CA HIS A 165 19.45 10.88 -21.94
C HIS A 165 20.58 9.84 -21.95
N LEU A 166 20.27 8.58 -21.60
CA LEU A 166 21.23 7.48 -21.66
C LEU A 166 21.73 7.24 -23.09
N SER A 167 20.87 7.33 -24.10
CA SER A 167 21.26 7.21 -25.51
C SER A 167 22.29 8.29 -25.91
N LEU A 168 22.08 9.54 -25.48
CA LEU A 168 23.02 10.63 -25.72
C LEU A 168 24.36 10.40 -25.00
N ILE A 169 24.33 9.99 -23.73
CA ILE A 169 25.54 9.63 -22.99
C ILE A 169 26.28 8.48 -23.67
N TRP A 170 25.56 7.48 -24.21
CA TRP A 170 26.16 6.39 -24.95
C TRP A 170 26.87 6.84 -26.23
N GLN A 171 26.28 7.79 -26.96
CA GLN A 171 26.94 8.41 -28.11
C GLN A 171 28.19 9.19 -27.69
N LEU A 172 28.10 9.93 -26.58
CA LEU A 172 29.21 10.66 -26.00
C LEU A 172 30.35 9.73 -25.57
N LEU A 173 30.03 8.60 -24.94
CA LEU A 173 30.99 7.56 -24.55
C LEU A 173 31.75 7.02 -25.76
N LYS A 174 31.07 6.78 -26.89
CA LYS A 174 31.72 6.31 -28.12
C LYS A 174 32.67 7.35 -28.74
N LEU A 175 32.38 8.64 -28.58
CA LEU A 175 33.21 9.75 -29.07
C LEU A 175 34.40 10.03 -28.15
N ASP A 176 34.13 10.18 -26.85
CA ASP A 176 35.10 10.38 -25.79
C ASP A 176 34.65 9.58 -24.55
N PRO A 177 35.24 8.40 -24.32
CA PRO A 177 34.88 7.55 -23.19
C PRO A 177 35.07 8.25 -21.84
N THR A 178 36.07 9.12 -21.72
CA THR A 178 36.33 9.85 -20.47
C THR A 178 35.25 10.91 -20.24
N LEU A 179 34.90 11.70 -21.25
CA LEU A 179 33.86 12.71 -21.14
C LEU A 179 32.49 12.06 -20.88
N GLY A 180 32.18 10.98 -21.61
CA GLY A 180 30.96 10.20 -21.39
C GLY A 180 30.89 9.58 -20.00
N ALA A 181 31.98 9.02 -19.48
CA ALA A 181 32.02 8.46 -18.12
C ALA A 181 31.84 9.54 -17.04
N ARG A 182 32.38 10.75 -17.25
CA ARG A 182 32.16 11.89 -16.35
C ARG A 182 30.71 12.35 -16.35
N ALA A 183 30.08 12.40 -17.53
CA ALA A 183 28.67 12.72 -17.66
C ALA A 183 27.77 11.65 -17.00
N LEU A 184 28.09 10.38 -17.19
CA LEU A 184 27.36 9.25 -16.62
C LEU A 184 27.47 9.18 -15.08
N LEU A 185 28.69 9.31 -14.55
CA LEU A 185 28.96 9.20 -13.11
C LEU A 185 28.79 10.52 -12.35
N LEU A 186 28.50 11.62 -13.05
CA LEU A 186 28.39 12.97 -12.50
C LEU A 186 29.63 13.39 -11.68
N ARG A 187 30.83 12.93 -12.09
CA ARG A 187 32.10 13.26 -11.42
C ARG A 187 33.21 13.51 -12.42
N ASN A 188 34.11 14.45 -12.12
CA ASN A 188 35.17 14.90 -13.04
C ASN A 188 36.54 14.26 -12.82
N ASN A 189 36.72 13.50 -11.73
CA ASN A 189 37.98 12.86 -11.34
C ASN A 189 38.11 11.44 -11.91
N VAL A 190 37.59 11.19 -13.12
CA VAL A 190 37.75 9.89 -13.79
C VAL A 190 38.35 10.04 -15.17
N VAL A 191 39.01 8.96 -15.59
CA VAL A 191 39.38 8.66 -16.96
C VAL A 191 38.75 7.31 -17.29
N ALA A 192 38.31 7.16 -18.53
CA ALA A 192 37.73 5.92 -18.99
C ALA A 192 38.17 5.57 -20.41
N SER A 193 38.08 4.28 -20.74
CA SER A 193 38.40 3.74 -22.05
C SER A 193 37.63 2.43 -22.26
N PHE A 194 37.33 2.07 -23.50
CA PHE A 194 36.68 0.80 -23.81
C PHE A 194 37.69 -0.36 -23.84
N ALA A 195 37.36 -1.45 -23.16
CA ALA A 195 37.95 -2.77 -23.37
C ALA A 195 36.89 -3.68 -24.00
N GLY A 196 36.87 -3.73 -25.34
CA GLY A 196 35.80 -4.40 -26.08
C GLY A 196 34.47 -3.70 -25.85
N GLN A 197 33.51 -4.41 -25.26
CA GLN A 197 32.18 -3.86 -24.91
C GLN A 197 32.08 -3.29 -23.50
N ALA A 198 33.12 -3.46 -22.67
CA ALA A 198 33.14 -2.97 -21.30
C ALA A 198 33.79 -1.58 -21.23
N LEU A 199 33.25 -0.72 -20.36
CA LEU A 199 33.85 0.57 -20.03
C LEU A 199 34.76 0.39 -18.81
N MET A 200 36.07 0.55 -19.00
CA MET A 200 37.03 0.60 -17.91
C MET A 200 37.14 2.02 -17.39
N ILE A 201 37.07 2.20 -16.07
CA ILE A 201 37.08 3.51 -15.41
C ILE A 201 38.14 3.52 -14.32
N TRP A 202 38.96 4.58 -14.31
CA TRP A 202 39.98 4.82 -13.29
C TRP A 202 39.80 6.19 -12.66
N GLU A 203 40.08 6.27 -11.37
CA GLU A 203 40.07 7.53 -10.64
C GLU A 203 41.37 8.32 -10.85
N CYS A 204 41.24 9.63 -11.05
CA CYS A 204 42.35 10.56 -11.18
C CYS A 204 42.76 11.08 -9.82
N VAL A 205 44.07 11.09 -9.56
CA VAL A 205 44.66 11.69 -8.37
C VAL A 205 45.01 13.15 -8.68
N LYS A 206 44.77 14.05 -7.71
CA LYS A 206 45.22 15.44 -7.82
C LYS A 206 46.74 15.49 -7.60
N VAL A 207 47.46 16.07 -8.56
CA VAL A 207 48.91 16.28 -8.48
C VAL A 207 49.17 17.79 -8.42
N VAL A 208 49.98 18.22 -7.46
CA VAL A 208 50.46 19.60 -7.33
C VAL A 208 51.90 19.61 -7.82
N PRO A 209 52.23 20.36 -8.90
CA PRO A 209 53.59 20.42 -9.43
C PRO A 209 54.48 21.32 -8.56
N ASP A 210 55.74 20.93 -8.42
CA ASP A 210 56.77 21.73 -7.76
C ASP A 210 57.21 22.90 -8.68
N GLN A 211 57.29 22.63 -9.99
CA GLN A 211 57.61 23.63 -11.02
C GLN A 211 56.90 23.29 -12.34
N ILE A 212 56.48 24.31 -13.09
CA ILE A 212 55.86 24.18 -14.42
C ILE A 212 56.72 24.94 -15.43
N PHE A 213 57.12 24.28 -16.51
CA PHE A 213 57.92 24.85 -17.60
C PHE A 213 57.01 25.34 -18.74
N TRP A 214 56.47 26.55 -18.60
CA TRP A 214 55.51 27.15 -19.55
C TRP A 214 56.07 27.40 -20.96
N ASP A 215 57.39 27.42 -21.10
CA ASP A 215 58.13 27.59 -22.36
C ASP A 215 58.30 26.27 -23.14
N TYR A 216 57.77 25.16 -22.63
CA TYR A 216 57.89 23.82 -23.21
C TYR A 216 59.35 23.37 -23.37
N GLN A 217 60.29 23.94 -22.60
CA GLN A 217 61.72 23.69 -22.78
C GLN A 217 62.39 23.28 -21.47
N ILE A 218 63.27 22.28 -21.52
CA ILE A 218 64.18 21.93 -20.42
C ILE A 218 65.58 21.77 -21.00
N ASN A 219 66.53 22.56 -20.50
CA ASN A 219 67.95 22.50 -20.89
C ASN A 219 68.12 22.36 -22.41
N ILE A 220 67.53 23.31 -23.15
CA ILE A 220 67.60 23.46 -24.62
C ILE A 220 66.68 22.49 -25.40
N THR A 221 66.11 21.46 -24.78
CA THR A 221 65.23 20.49 -25.45
C THR A 221 63.77 20.94 -25.38
N CYS A 222 63.10 21.09 -26.53
CA CYS A 222 61.68 21.42 -26.60
C CYS A 222 60.80 20.16 -26.61
N TYR A 223 59.71 20.19 -25.84
CA TYR A 223 58.77 19.08 -25.71
C TYR A 223 57.42 19.41 -26.37
N ALA A 224 56.76 18.37 -26.92
CA ALA A 224 55.43 18.51 -27.51
C ALA A 224 54.31 18.72 -26.46
N TYR A 225 54.58 18.39 -25.20
CA TYR A 225 53.65 18.48 -24.08
C TYR A 225 54.31 19.27 -22.94
N LEU A 226 53.50 19.91 -22.10
CA LEU A 226 53.97 20.83 -21.07
C LEU A 226 54.78 20.06 -20.01
N PRO A 227 56.08 20.33 -19.84
CA PRO A 227 56.87 19.69 -18.80
C PRO A 227 56.49 20.23 -17.42
N ILE A 228 56.29 19.33 -16.46
CA ILE A 228 56.07 19.65 -15.05
C ILE A 228 57.02 18.83 -14.18
N LEU A 229 57.56 19.45 -13.14
CA LEU A 229 58.38 18.79 -12.13
C LEU A 229 57.48 18.38 -10.97
N VAL A 230 57.52 17.10 -10.60
CA VAL A 230 56.77 16.55 -9.47
C VAL A 230 57.69 15.58 -8.72
N LYS A 231 58.01 15.86 -7.45
CA LYS A 231 58.86 15.01 -6.60
C LYS A 231 60.19 14.63 -7.28
N ASN A 232 60.87 15.61 -7.86
CA ASN A 232 62.12 15.44 -8.64
C ASN A 232 62.02 14.57 -9.90
N GLN A 233 60.81 14.29 -10.39
CA GLN A 233 60.58 13.63 -11.67
C GLN A 233 59.92 14.59 -12.67
N THR A 234 60.42 14.62 -13.89
CA THR A 234 59.82 15.39 -14.98
C THR A 234 58.71 14.57 -15.63
N LEU A 235 57.50 15.10 -15.61
CA LEU A 235 56.31 14.54 -16.24
C LEU A 235 55.85 15.45 -17.39
N LEU A 236 55.30 14.86 -18.45
CA LEU A 236 54.79 15.59 -19.61
C LEU A 236 53.26 15.67 -19.57
N TRP A 237 52.73 16.87 -19.37
CA TRP A 237 51.31 17.15 -19.22
C TRP A 237 50.70 17.65 -20.54
N SER A 238 49.61 17.00 -20.98
CA SER A 238 48.82 17.47 -22.11
C SER A 238 47.56 18.18 -21.60
N PRO A 239 47.30 19.43 -22.01
CA PRO A 239 46.05 20.13 -21.69
C PRO A 239 44.82 19.42 -22.28
N VAL A 240 45.01 18.70 -23.40
CA VAL A 240 43.95 18.00 -24.15
C VAL A 240 43.70 16.60 -23.57
N GLN A 241 44.68 16.01 -22.88
CA GLN A 241 44.56 14.73 -22.20
C GLN A 241 45.04 14.89 -20.76
N ARG A 242 44.12 15.17 -19.83
CA ARG A 242 44.44 15.21 -18.39
C ARG A 242 45.14 13.92 -18.00
N MET A 243 46.41 14.08 -17.64
CA MET A 243 47.35 13.01 -17.32
C MET A 243 46.80 12.16 -16.17
N SER A 244 46.53 10.88 -16.43
CA SER A 244 46.12 9.91 -15.42
C SER A 244 47.30 9.01 -15.10
N SER A 245 47.75 9.04 -13.84
CA SER A 245 48.64 8.01 -13.31
C SER A 245 47.85 6.69 -13.27
N LYS A 246 48.18 5.74 -14.16
CA LYS A 246 47.58 4.41 -14.18
C LYS A 246 47.95 3.65 -12.90
N ILE A 247 47.15 3.82 -11.85
CA ILE A 247 47.11 2.91 -10.71
C ILE A 247 45.88 2.02 -10.96
N PRO A 248 46.05 0.69 -11.14
CA PRO A 248 44.95 -0.16 -11.56
C PRO A 248 44.00 -0.39 -10.38
N GLN A 249 42.92 0.37 -10.32
CA GLN A 249 41.69 -0.08 -9.67
C GLN A 249 40.71 -0.39 -10.80
N LEU A 250 40.53 -1.69 -11.07
CA LEU A 250 39.69 -2.20 -12.13
C LEU A 250 38.22 -2.12 -11.67
N LEU A 251 37.52 -1.03 -11.98
CA LEU A 251 36.06 -0.99 -11.88
C LEU A 251 35.49 -1.35 -13.25
N ILE A 252 35.04 -2.60 -13.42
CA ILE A 252 34.32 -3.05 -14.61
C ILE A 252 32.86 -2.62 -14.43
N VAL A 253 32.42 -1.62 -15.20
CA VAL A 253 31.00 -1.29 -15.29
C VAL A 253 30.43 -1.99 -16.52
N ILE A 254 29.70 -3.07 -16.30
CA ILE A 254 28.89 -3.72 -17.35
C ILE A 254 27.59 -2.93 -17.42
N ILE A 255 27.42 -2.17 -18.51
CA ILE A 255 26.16 -1.49 -18.80
C ILE A 255 25.44 -2.36 -19.84
N THR A 256 24.50 -3.18 -19.36
CA THR A 256 23.54 -3.92 -20.20
C THR A 256 22.42 -3.00 -20.66
#